data_AF-X1GIE0-F1
#
_entry.id   AF-X1GIE0-F1
#
_cell.length_a   1.000
_cell.length_b   1.000
_cell.length_c   1.000
_cell.angle_alpha   90.00
_cell.angle_beta   90.00
_cell.angle_gamma   90.00
#
_symmetry.space_group_name_H-M   'P 1'
#
loop_
_entity.id
_entity.type
_entity.pdbx_description
1 polymer ?
#
loop_
_entity_poly.entity_id
_entity_poly.type
_entity_poly.pdbx_seq_one_letter_code
_entity_poly.pdbx_strand_id
1 'polypeptide(L)'
;EFSKAREKSFNCIQQPGGIEVWNTENVSGLEKQIASLLGLKNYSRRNLSVEPDPQNYFSFFSELPGQDVRFRLLGYNDEILLESECFSNLLQAKVAALQIIKAGMNRNNYGDHTIVNNSLNIPLQITNSGGITEIFAYASINIQINDDEIILRNKVIANVINRLIQIHKEGEGLYIVEHVLLRPTVPDNTSVDLLMTTHINDDNQTKDPYSFRISIVLPSGFLTDFNSVNSVIKERTWSTRFRNLDFRRLVEKIIIQETPAHILPRIYWLHANSGIDNPTTPSLNRFETVYREWLEAKTDASVTESAYINAQENLVRVLNIIIQNQ
;
A
#
# COMPACT_ATOMS: atom_id res chain seq x y z
N GLU A 1 2.85 26.80 0.98
CA GLU A 1 2.60 26.49 2.42
C GLU A 1 3.25 25.19 2.92
N PHE A 2 3.46 24.16 2.08
CA PHE A 2 4.01 22.86 2.50
C PHE A 2 5.43 22.86 3.08
N SER A 3 6.28 23.83 2.72
CA SER A 3 7.69 23.87 3.18
C SER A 3 7.89 24.33 4.63
N LYS A 4 6.88 24.96 5.27
CA LYS A 4 7.02 25.54 6.63
C LYS A 4 6.93 24.50 7.76
N ALA A 5 6.48 23.27 7.46
CA ALA A 5 6.22 22.23 8.45
C ALA A 5 7.23 21.07 8.44
N ARG A 6 8.40 21.23 7.81
CA ARG A 6 9.40 20.16 7.66
C ARG A 6 9.88 19.59 9.01
N GLU A 7 10.02 20.44 10.03
CA GLU A 7 10.39 20.01 11.38
C GLU A 7 9.25 19.28 12.11
N LYS A 8 7.99 19.53 11.72
CA LYS A 8 6.83 18.90 12.35
C LYS A 8 6.65 17.45 11.91
N SER A 9 6.95 17.11 10.65
CA SER A 9 6.72 15.76 10.10
C SER A 9 7.55 14.64 10.75
N PHE A 10 8.68 15.01 11.36
CA PHE A 10 9.57 14.08 12.05
C PHE A 10 9.51 14.21 13.57
N ASN A 11 8.61 15.03 14.11
CA ASN A 11 8.42 15.21 15.55
C ASN A 11 9.77 15.37 16.28
N CYS A 12 10.59 16.32 15.82
CA CYS A 12 11.95 16.52 16.35
C CYS A 12 12.00 16.87 17.85
N ILE A 13 10.86 17.25 18.44
CA ILE A 13 10.70 17.48 19.87
C ILE A 13 10.16 16.18 20.48
N GLN A 14 10.99 15.54 21.29
CA GLN A 14 10.59 14.34 22.02
C GLN A 14 9.51 14.65 23.06
N GLN A 15 8.57 13.73 23.23
CA GLN A 15 7.56 13.82 24.28
C GLN A 15 7.62 12.58 25.19
N PRO A 16 7.38 12.73 26.51
CA PRO A 16 7.32 11.59 27.41
C PRO A 16 6.19 10.63 27.00
N GLY A 17 6.52 9.37 26.70
CA GLY A 17 5.56 8.37 26.23
C GLY A 17 5.39 8.31 24.71
N GLY A 18 6.23 9.05 23.96
CA GLY A 18 6.19 9.10 22.50
C GLY A 18 5.05 9.95 21.93
N ILE A 19 5.10 10.19 20.62
CA ILE A 19 3.98 10.75 19.86
C ILE A 19 3.47 9.66 18.93
N GLU A 20 2.17 9.65 18.61
CA GLU A 20 1.64 8.79 17.56
C GLU A 20 2.30 9.13 16.20
N VAL A 21 3.26 8.30 15.80
CA VAL A 21 4.06 8.46 14.58
C VAL A 21 3.52 7.62 13.41
N TRP A 22 2.58 6.72 13.66
CA TRP A 22 1.98 5.82 12.67
C TRP A 22 0.47 6.06 12.57
N ASN A 23 -0.11 5.74 11.42
CA ASN A 23 -1.48 6.10 11.04
C ASN A 23 -1.78 7.60 11.14
N THR A 24 -0.79 8.44 10.84
CA THR A 24 -0.87 9.91 10.99
C THR A 24 -0.67 10.65 9.67
N GLU A 25 -1.32 11.80 9.54
CA GLU A 25 -1.13 12.76 8.44
C GLU A 25 0.10 13.66 8.63
N ASN A 26 0.85 13.46 9.71
CA ASN A 26 2.09 14.18 9.99
C ASN A 26 3.26 13.64 9.16
N VAL A 27 3.18 13.85 7.85
CA VAL A 27 4.17 13.46 6.84
C VAL A 27 4.84 14.68 6.21
N SER A 28 5.97 14.47 5.52
CA SER A 28 6.74 15.56 4.93
C SER A 28 5.93 16.35 3.89
N GLY A 29 6.26 17.63 3.70
CA GLY A 29 5.60 18.46 2.70
C GLY A 29 5.75 17.90 1.27
N LEU A 30 6.90 17.30 0.98
CA LEU A 30 7.17 16.63 -0.29
C LEU A 30 6.28 15.40 -0.48
N GLU A 31 6.06 14.58 0.57
CA GLU A 31 5.09 13.46 0.51
C GLU A 31 3.68 13.94 0.17
N LYS A 32 3.20 15.01 0.81
CA LYS A 32 1.86 15.57 0.55
C LYS A 32 1.72 16.07 -0.88
N GLN A 33 2.75 16.74 -1.39
CA GLN A 33 2.77 17.27 -2.76
C GLN A 33 2.78 16.15 -3.81
N ILE A 34 3.67 15.16 -3.65
CA ILE A 34 3.71 13.99 -4.54
C ILE A 34 2.39 13.22 -4.48
N ALA A 35 1.86 12.98 -3.27
CA ALA A 35 0.59 12.27 -3.10
C ALA A 35 -0.56 12.98 -3.80
N SER A 36 -0.66 14.30 -3.68
CA SER A 36 -1.67 15.10 -4.37
C SER A 36 -1.57 14.97 -5.90
N LEU A 37 -0.36 15.09 -6.46
CA LEU A 37 -0.12 14.97 -7.90
C LEU A 37 -0.41 13.56 -8.45
N LEU A 38 -0.17 12.52 -7.65
CA LEU A 38 -0.46 11.13 -8.01
C LEU A 38 -1.94 10.73 -7.80
N GLY A 39 -2.75 11.63 -7.23
CA GLY A 39 -4.14 11.38 -6.87
C GLY A 39 -4.28 10.35 -5.74
N LEU A 40 -3.30 10.28 -4.84
CA LEU A 40 -3.34 9.49 -3.61
C LEU A 40 -4.12 10.28 -2.56
N LYS A 41 -5.34 9.82 -2.26
CA LYS A 41 -6.20 10.47 -1.26
C LYS A 41 -5.64 10.31 0.15
N ASN A 42 -5.09 9.13 0.43
CA ASN A 42 -4.56 8.77 1.73
C ASN A 42 -3.03 8.84 1.72
N TYR A 43 -2.49 9.99 2.13
CA TYR A 43 -1.04 10.20 2.31
C TYR A 43 -0.56 9.92 3.74
N SER A 44 -1.41 9.36 4.61
CA SER A 44 -1.01 9.06 5.98
C SER A 44 0.09 8.00 6.01
N ARG A 45 1.03 8.16 6.96
CA ARG A 45 2.07 7.16 7.22
C ARG A 45 1.39 5.94 7.86
N ARG A 46 1.24 4.85 7.13
CA ARG A 46 0.52 3.62 7.55
C ARG A 46 1.22 2.39 6.98
N ASN A 47 0.73 1.19 7.25
CA ASN A 47 1.24 -0.01 6.58
C ASN A 47 0.70 -0.09 5.14
N LEU A 48 1.59 -0.15 4.16
CA LEU A 48 1.26 -0.36 2.75
C LEU A 48 1.50 -1.82 2.34
N SER A 49 2.27 -2.58 3.12
CA SER A 49 2.65 -3.96 2.83
C SER A 49 1.59 -5.02 3.14
N VAL A 50 0.56 -4.69 3.91
CA VAL A 50 -0.51 -5.60 4.34
C VAL A 50 -1.58 -5.71 3.25
N GLU A 51 -2.17 -6.89 3.03
CA GLU A 51 -3.30 -7.05 2.10
C GLU A 51 -4.57 -6.36 2.64
N PRO A 52 -5.50 -5.90 1.78
CA PRO A 52 -6.70 -5.20 2.24
C PRO A 52 -7.55 -6.11 3.11
N ASP A 53 -8.02 -5.63 4.27
CA ASP A 53 -9.05 -6.34 5.03
C ASP A 53 -10.42 -6.08 4.37
N PRO A 54 -11.11 -7.11 3.86
CA PRO A 54 -12.44 -6.94 3.27
C PRO A 54 -13.45 -6.26 4.20
N GLN A 55 -13.31 -6.40 5.53
CA GLN A 55 -14.26 -5.80 6.49
C GLN A 55 -14.22 -4.27 6.49
N ASN A 56 -13.15 -3.66 6.00
CA ASN A 56 -13.05 -2.20 5.88
C ASN A 56 -13.85 -1.65 4.69
N TYR A 57 -14.24 -2.50 3.73
CA TYR A 57 -14.83 -2.08 2.46
C TYR A 57 -16.18 -2.72 2.15
N PHE A 58 -16.44 -3.89 2.71
CA PHE A 58 -17.67 -4.66 2.52
C PHE A 58 -18.43 -4.79 3.83
N SER A 59 -19.75 -4.68 3.75
CA SER A 59 -20.65 -4.97 4.86
C SER A 59 -21.02 -6.45 4.84
N PHE A 60 -20.58 -7.21 5.84
CA PHE A 60 -20.90 -8.64 5.99
C PHE A 60 -22.11 -8.80 6.91
N PHE A 61 -23.07 -9.63 6.51
CA PHE A 61 -24.28 -9.89 7.26
C PHE A 61 -24.79 -11.31 7.04
N SER A 62 -25.65 -11.77 7.95
CA SER A 62 -26.39 -13.03 7.86
C SER A 62 -27.86 -12.74 8.10
N GLU A 63 -28.74 -13.35 7.31
CA GLU A 63 -30.20 -13.16 7.46
C GLU A 63 -30.72 -13.80 8.75
N LEU A 64 -30.08 -14.90 9.19
CA LEU A 64 -30.37 -15.58 10.45
C LEU A 64 -29.07 -15.91 11.20
N PRO A 65 -29.08 -15.88 12.55
CA PRO A 65 -27.91 -16.24 13.35
C PRO A 65 -27.48 -17.70 13.10
N GLY A 66 -26.23 -17.90 12.66
CA GLY A 66 -25.68 -19.24 12.39
C GLY A 66 -25.94 -19.79 10.98
N GLN A 67 -26.42 -18.96 10.05
CA GLN A 67 -26.62 -19.31 8.63
C GLN A 67 -25.57 -18.70 7.70
N ASP A 68 -25.79 -18.91 6.40
CA ASP A 68 -25.00 -18.37 5.30
C ASP A 68 -24.72 -16.87 5.47
N VAL A 69 -23.47 -16.51 5.22
CA VAL A 69 -22.94 -15.15 5.26
C VAL A 69 -23.00 -14.58 3.85
N ARG A 70 -23.49 -13.35 3.72
CA ARG A 70 -23.41 -12.54 2.51
C ARG A 70 -22.62 -11.27 2.79
N PHE A 71 -22.19 -10.61 1.72
CA PHE A 71 -21.58 -9.30 1.82
C PHE A 71 -22.09 -8.35 0.73
N ARG A 72 -22.08 -7.06 1.04
CA ARG A 72 -22.42 -5.97 0.12
C ARG A 72 -21.28 -4.99 -0.01
N LEU A 73 -21.01 -4.57 -1.24
CA LEU A 73 -20.18 -3.41 -1.54
C LEU A 73 -21.06 -2.18 -1.60
N LEU A 74 -20.77 -1.22 -0.73
CA LEU A 74 -21.49 0.05 -0.69
C LEU A 74 -20.78 1.14 -1.48
N GLY A 75 -21.56 1.97 -2.16
CA GLY A 75 -21.13 3.23 -2.76
C GLY A 75 -20.90 4.31 -1.71
N TYR A 76 -20.76 5.56 -2.18
CA TYR A 76 -20.53 6.71 -1.29
C TYR A 76 -21.80 7.18 -0.56
N ASN A 77 -22.97 6.89 -1.13
CA ASN A 77 -24.27 7.28 -0.58
C ASN A 77 -25.00 6.10 0.09
N ASP A 78 -24.25 5.11 0.58
CA ASP A 78 -24.77 3.84 1.14
C ASP A 78 -25.65 3.03 0.17
N GLU A 79 -25.57 3.34 -1.12
CA GLU A 79 -26.19 2.57 -2.20
C GLU A 79 -25.48 1.21 -2.36
N ILE A 80 -26.26 0.14 -2.54
CA ILE A 80 -25.71 -1.19 -2.77
C ILE A 80 -25.24 -1.25 -4.22
N LEU A 81 -23.93 -1.39 -4.43
CA LEU A 81 -23.34 -1.52 -5.76
C LEU A 81 -23.23 -2.97 -6.20
N LEU A 82 -22.98 -3.86 -5.25
CA LEU A 82 -22.78 -5.28 -5.49
C LEU A 82 -23.16 -6.07 -4.24
N GLU A 83 -23.86 -7.18 -4.42
CA GLU A 83 -24.27 -8.11 -3.38
C GLU A 83 -23.82 -9.53 -3.72
N SER A 84 -23.24 -10.22 -2.74
CA SER A 84 -22.66 -11.54 -2.94
C SER A 84 -23.68 -12.68 -2.93
N GLU A 85 -23.26 -13.85 -3.39
CA GLU A 85 -23.96 -15.10 -3.11
C GLU A 85 -23.85 -15.50 -1.63
N CYS A 86 -24.60 -16.52 -1.22
CA CYS A 86 -24.52 -17.14 0.10
C CYS A 86 -23.21 -17.92 0.27
N PHE A 87 -22.48 -17.67 1.34
CA PHE A 87 -21.31 -18.45 1.73
C PHE A 87 -21.53 -19.16 3.07
N SER A 88 -21.03 -20.38 3.22
CA SER A 88 -21.26 -21.17 4.44
C SER A 88 -20.60 -20.58 5.69
N ASN A 89 -19.54 -19.79 5.54
CA ASN A 89 -18.84 -19.16 6.65
C ASN A 89 -18.20 -17.82 6.26
N LEU A 90 -17.87 -17.02 7.28
CA LEU A 90 -17.26 -15.70 7.10
C LEU A 90 -15.90 -15.76 6.40
N LEU A 91 -15.12 -16.84 6.57
CA LEU A 91 -13.81 -16.97 5.94
C LEU A 91 -13.94 -17.11 4.42
N GLN A 92 -14.86 -17.95 3.94
CA GLN A 92 -15.18 -18.09 2.52
C GLN A 92 -15.68 -16.78 1.93
N ALA A 93 -16.58 -16.09 2.64
CA ALA A 93 -17.07 -14.77 2.24
C ALA A 93 -15.92 -13.73 2.12
N LYS A 94 -14.97 -13.73 3.05
CA LYS A 94 -13.79 -12.86 2.99
C LYS A 94 -12.87 -13.19 1.81
N VAL A 95 -12.63 -14.47 1.54
CA VAL A 95 -11.81 -14.90 0.39
C VAL A 95 -12.49 -14.49 -0.93
N ALA A 96 -13.80 -14.68 -1.05
CA ALA A 96 -14.60 -14.22 -2.18
C ALA A 96 -14.51 -12.69 -2.36
N ALA A 97 -14.65 -11.92 -1.28
CA ALA A 97 -14.51 -10.46 -1.33
C ALA A 97 -13.11 -10.03 -1.81
N LEU A 98 -12.04 -10.69 -1.37
CA LEU A 98 -10.67 -10.44 -1.86
C LEU A 98 -10.54 -10.74 -3.36
N GLN A 99 -11.14 -11.83 -3.83
CA GLN A 99 -11.17 -12.17 -5.25
C GLN A 99 -11.92 -11.10 -6.07
N ILE A 100 -13.01 -10.54 -5.54
CA ILE A 100 -13.72 -9.42 -6.15
C ILE A 100 -12.85 -8.16 -6.20
N ILE A 101 -12.11 -7.83 -5.13
CA ILE A 101 -11.16 -6.70 -5.19
C ILE A 101 -10.13 -6.94 -6.30
N LYS A 102 -9.56 -8.14 -6.40
CA LYS A 102 -8.52 -8.46 -7.38
C LYS A 102 -9.03 -8.44 -8.82
N ALA A 103 -10.16 -9.08 -9.09
CA ALA A 103 -10.65 -9.37 -10.44
C ALA A 103 -11.79 -8.44 -10.91
N GLY A 104 -12.49 -7.77 -9.99
CA GLY A 104 -13.69 -6.99 -10.29
C GLY A 104 -13.45 -5.70 -11.08
N MET A 105 -12.20 -5.27 -11.24
CA MET A 105 -11.87 -4.13 -12.13
C MET A 105 -11.90 -4.49 -13.61
N ASN A 106 -11.81 -5.79 -13.95
CA ASN A 106 -11.85 -6.23 -15.34
C ASN A 106 -13.30 -6.27 -15.84
N ARG A 107 -13.61 -5.46 -16.86
CA ARG A 107 -14.95 -5.38 -17.43
C ARG A 107 -15.43 -6.70 -18.05
N ASN A 108 -14.51 -7.56 -18.48
CA ASN A 108 -14.83 -8.86 -19.09
C ASN A 108 -15.35 -9.89 -18.07
N ASN A 109 -15.17 -9.63 -16.77
CA ASN A 109 -15.67 -10.49 -15.71
C ASN A 109 -17.16 -10.25 -15.42
N TYR A 110 -17.78 -9.24 -16.03
CA TYR A 110 -19.21 -8.96 -15.87
C TYR A 110 -19.98 -9.65 -17.00
N GLY A 111 -20.79 -10.66 -16.64
CA GLY A 111 -21.57 -11.45 -17.58
C GLY A 111 -22.77 -10.70 -18.17
N ASP A 112 -23.59 -11.42 -18.93
CA ASP A 112 -24.83 -10.89 -19.51
C ASP A 112 -25.84 -10.55 -18.41
N HIS A 113 -26.56 -9.44 -18.59
CA HIS A 113 -27.54 -8.99 -17.62
C HIS A 113 -28.83 -9.82 -17.71
N THR A 114 -29.48 -10.03 -16.58
CA THR A 114 -30.82 -10.63 -16.49
C THR A 114 -31.77 -9.63 -15.83
N ILE A 115 -33.04 -9.65 -16.22
CA ILE A 115 -34.06 -8.76 -15.64
C ILE A 115 -35.04 -9.61 -14.85
N VAL A 116 -35.10 -9.39 -13.54
CA VAL A 116 -36.00 -10.09 -12.63
C VAL A 116 -36.68 -9.05 -11.74
N ASN A 117 -38.01 -9.05 -11.68
CA ASN A 117 -38.80 -8.13 -10.83
C ASN A 117 -38.43 -6.65 -10.98
N ASN A 118 -38.30 -6.16 -12.23
CA ASN A 118 -37.87 -4.79 -12.55
C ASN A 118 -36.46 -4.42 -12.04
N SER A 119 -35.61 -5.40 -11.73
CA SER A 119 -34.20 -5.22 -11.39
C SER A 119 -33.30 -5.82 -12.47
N LEU A 120 -32.37 -5.01 -12.98
CA LEU A 120 -31.29 -5.45 -13.87
C LEU A 120 -30.19 -6.02 -12.99
N ASN A 121 -29.91 -7.31 -13.13
CA ASN A 121 -28.91 -8.03 -12.36
C ASN A 121 -27.74 -8.45 -13.28
N ILE A 122 -26.53 -8.07 -12.91
CA ILE A 122 -25.30 -8.35 -13.67
C ILE A 122 -24.44 -9.29 -12.81
N PRO A 123 -24.21 -10.54 -13.23
CA PRO A 123 -23.34 -11.44 -12.50
C PRO A 123 -21.88 -11.03 -12.68
N LEU A 124 -21.14 -10.97 -11.56
CA LEU A 124 -19.69 -10.90 -11.55
C LEU A 124 -19.14 -12.33 -11.51
N GLN A 125 -18.52 -12.72 -12.61
CA GLN A 125 -17.97 -14.03 -12.88
C GLN A 125 -16.45 -13.99 -12.75
N ILE A 126 -15.88 -14.88 -11.95
CA ILE A 126 -14.43 -14.99 -11.77
C ILE A 126 -14.01 -16.39 -12.17
N THR A 127 -13.06 -16.46 -13.10
CA THR A 127 -12.45 -17.73 -13.51
C THR A 127 -11.34 -18.09 -12.54
N ASN A 128 -11.48 -19.23 -11.85
CA ASN A 128 -10.45 -19.78 -10.99
C ASN A 128 -9.24 -20.25 -11.82
N SER A 129 -8.09 -20.46 -11.18
CA SER A 129 -6.85 -20.93 -11.84
C SER A 129 -7.00 -22.26 -12.59
N GLY A 130 -8.07 -23.02 -12.33
CA GLY A 130 -8.44 -24.25 -13.04
C GLY A 130 -9.35 -24.05 -14.26
N GLY A 131 -9.65 -22.80 -14.65
CA GLY A 131 -10.50 -22.49 -15.81
C GLY A 131 -12.01 -22.55 -15.56
N ILE A 132 -12.43 -22.83 -14.33
CA ILE A 132 -13.85 -22.86 -13.94
C ILE A 132 -14.30 -21.44 -13.62
N THR A 133 -15.35 -20.98 -14.30
CA THR A 133 -15.98 -19.69 -14.07
C THR A 133 -17.12 -19.84 -13.07
N GLU A 134 -16.98 -19.18 -11.93
CA GLU A 134 -17.98 -19.15 -10.85
C GLU A 134 -18.56 -17.74 -10.70
N ILE A 135 -19.83 -17.65 -10.33
CA ILE A 135 -20.48 -16.38 -10.01
C ILE A 135 -20.24 -16.11 -8.52
N PHE A 136 -19.74 -14.92 -8.19
CA PHE A 136 -19.44 -14.56 -6.80
C PHE A 136 -20.43 -13.54 -6.24
N ALA A 137 -20.98 -12.69 -7.12
CA ALA A 137 -21.83 -11.59 -6.73
C ALA A 137 -22.65 -11.07 -7.91
N TYR A 138 -23.67 -10.27 -7.60
CA TYR A 138 -24.52 -9.58 -8.55
C TYR A 138 -24.46 -8.09 -8.30
N ALA A 139 -24.28 -7.30 -9.36
CA ALA A 139 -24.53 -5.86 -9.33
C ALA A 139 -25.94 -5.62 -9.84
N SER A 140 -26.78 -4.96 -9.03
CA SER A 140 -28.20 -4.76 -9.34
C SER A 140 -28.60 -3.29 -9.40
N ILE A 141 -29.56 -2.97 -10.27
CA ILE A 141 -30.20 -1.65 -10.32
C ILE A 141 -31.67 -1.78 -10.73
N ASN A 142 -32.53 -0.96 -10.13
CA ASN A 142 -33.93 -0.89 -10.53
C ASN A 142 -34.06 -0.24 -11.92
N ILE A 143 -34.87 -0.84 -12.79
CA ILE A 143 -35.14 -0.39 -14.15
C ILE A 143 -36.52 0.29 -14.21
N GLN A 144 -36.61 1.40 -14.95
CA GLN A 144 -37.86 2.02 -15.36
C GLN A 144 -38.20 1.71 -16.82
N ILE A 145 -39.48 1.83 -17.19
CA ILE A 145 -40.05 1.40 -18.49
C ILE A 145 -39.32 1.98 -19.72
N ASN A 146 -38.69 3.15 -19.60
CA ASN A 146 -38.04 3.86 -20.71
C ASN A 146 -36.51 3.86 -20.63
N ASP A 147 -35.91 3.11 -19.70
CA ASP A 147 -34.45 3.12 -19.56
C ASP A 147 -33.78 2.23 -20.61
N ASP A 148 -32.72 2.72 -21.23
CA ASP A 148 -31.87 1.92 -22.11
C ASP A 148 -31.03 0.92 -21.29
N GLU A 149 -31.35 -0.37 -21.41
CA GLU A 149 -30.70 -1.46 -20.65
C GLU A 149 -29.18 -1.48 -20.80
N ILE A 150 -28.68 -1.24 -22.02
CA ILE A 150 -27.23 -1.24 -22.31
C ILE A 150 -26.54 -0.08 -21.59
N ILE A 151 -27.17 1.10 -21.56
CA ILE A 151 -26.63 2.28 -20.89
C ILE A 151 -26.63 2.07 -19.38
N LEU A 152 -27.73 1.55 -18.82
CA LEU A 152 -27.82 1.20 -17.41
C LEU A 152 -26.77 0.17 -17.01
N ARG A 153 -26.62 -0.90 -17.80
CA ARG A 153 -25.60 -1.94 -17.58
C ARG A 153 -24.20 -1.33 -17.48
N ASN A 154 -23.85 -0.48 -18.44
CA ASN A 154 -22.54 0.17 -18.47
C ASN A 154 -22.34 1.12 -17.28
N LYS A 155 -23.39 1.83 -16.86
CA LYS A 155 -23.35 2.70 -15.68
C LYS A 155 -23.12 1.92 -14.38
N VAL A 156 -23.84 0.81 -14.18
CA VAL A 156 -23.68 -0.04 -12.99
C VAL A 156 -22.26 -0.60 -12.91
N ILE A 157 -21.77 -1.18 -14.01
CA ILE A 157 -20.40 -1.71 -14.07
C ILE A 157 -19.37 -0.61 -13.79
N ALA A 158 -19.54 0.58 -14.37
CA ALA A 158 -18.65 1.71 -14.13
C ALA A 158 -18.66 2.14 -12.65
N ASN A 159 -19.81 2.14 -11.98
CA ASN A 159 -19.90 2.50 -10.56
C ASN A 159 -19.17 1.48 -9.66
N VAL A 160 -19.35 0.18 -9.91
CA VAL A 160 -18.62 -0.88 -9.18
C VAL A 160 -17.12 -0.76 -9.41
N ILE A 161 -16.69 -0.66 -10.68
CA ILE A 161 -15.27 -0.51 -11.03
C ILE A 161 -14.68 0.75 -10.40
N ASN A 162 -15.39 1.88 -10.45
CA ASN A 162 -14.94 3.12 -9.83
C ASN A 162 -14.76 2.94 -8.32
N ARG A 163 -15.67 2.25 -7.63
CA ARG A 163 -15.52 1.95 -6.20
C ARG A 163 -14.31 1.06 -5.93
N LEU A 164 -14.11 0.00 -6.71
CA LEU A 164 -12.95 -0.89 -6.60
C LEU A 164 -11.63 -0.18 -6.86
N ILE A 165 -11.56 0.71 -7.85
CA ILE A 165 -10.37 1.55 -8.12
C ILE A 165 -9.98 2.36 -6.88
N GLN A 166 -10.96 2.87 -6.12
CA GLN A 166 -10.69 3.65 -4.91
C GLN A 166 -10.14 2.75 -3.80
N ILE A 167 -10.67 1.54 -3.64
CA ILE A 167 -10.11 0.53 -2.72
C ILE A 167 -8.67 0.20 -3.09
N HIS A 168 -8.38 0.04 -4.39
CA HIS A 168 -7.01 -0.22 -4.86
C HIS A 168 -6.03 0.91 -4.52
N LYS A 169 -6.49 2.16 -4.58
CA LYS A 169 -5.70 3.35 -4.21
C LYS A 169 -5.37 3.43 -2.72
N GLU A 170 -6.13 2.77 -1.84
CA GLU A 170 -5.78 2.73 -0.40
C GLU A 170 -4.51 1.91 -0.13
N GLY A 171 -4.15 0.98 -1.02
CA GLY A 171 -2.88 0.25 -0.98
C GLY A 171 -1.70 1.01 -1.57
N GLU A 172 -1.92 2.23 -2.07
CA GLU A 172 -0.88 3.06 -2.68
C GLU A 172 -0.41 4.13 -1.71
N GLY A 173 0.88 4.45 -1.76
CA GLY A 173 1.54 5.38 -0.87
C GLY A 173 3.04 5.38 -1.11
N LEU A 174 3.76 6.15 -0.31
CA LEU A 174 5.22 6.20 -0.34
C LEU A 174 5.75 6.60 1.04
N TYR A 175 7.02 6.29 1.29
CA TYR A 175 7.75 6.76 2.46
C TYR A 175 8.96 7.57 2.00
N ILE A 176 9.26 8.67 2.68
CA ILE A 176 10.52 9.40 2.50
C ILE A 176 11.37 9.25 3.75
N VAL A 177 12.61 8.81 3.53
CA VAL A 177 13.65 8.74 4.55
C VAL A 177 14.69 9.81 4.23
N GLU A 178 14.76 10.82 5.08
CA GLU A 178 15.82 11.83 5.01
C GLU A 178 17.09 11.26 5.65
N HIS A 179 18.15 11.09 4.86
CA HIS A 179 19.35 10.43 5.36
C HIS A 179 20.03 11.24 6.48
N VAL A 180 19.94 12.56 6.45
CA VAL A 180 20.47 13.43 7.50
C VAL A 180 19.96 13.06 8.90
N LEU A 181 18.74 12.50 9.00
CA LEU A 181 18.14 12.07 10.28
C LEU A 181 18.71 10.74 10.80
N LEU A 182 19.39 9.98 9.94
CA LEU A 182 20.08 8.74 10.24
C LEU A 182 21.57 8.94 10.50
N ARG A 183 22.05 10.20 10.51
CA ARG A 183 23.43 10.49 10.87
C ARG A 183 23.66 10.12 12.35
N PRO A 184 24.70 9.32 12.66
CA PRO A 184 25.06 9.02 14.04
C PRO A 184 25.34 10.31 14.83
N THR A 185 24.78 10.43 16.02
CA THR A 185 24.97 11.59 16.92
C THR A 185 26.14 11.38 17.89
N VAL A 186 26.50 10.13 18.16
CA VAL A 186 27.61 9.77 19.04
C VAL A 186 28.81 9.39 18.18
N PRO A 187 29.96 10.08 18.31
CA PRO A 187 31.20 9.68 17.68
C PRO A 187 31.80 8.50 18.47
N ASP A 188 31.16 7.35 18.44
CA ASP A 188 31.77 6.13 18.96
C ASP A 188 32.65 5.54 17.85
N ASN A 189 33.95 5.39 18.11
CA ASN A 189 34.96 4.93 17.14
C ASN A 189 34.71 3.51 16.58
N THR A 190 33.67 2.83 17.09
CA THR A 190 33.22 1.49 16.70
C THR A 190 32.04 1.50 15.72
N SER A 191 31.31 2.62 15.62
CA SER A 191 30.24 2.79 14.65
C SER A 191 30.86 3.10 13.29
N VAL A 192 31.21 2.04 12.56
CA VAL A 192 31.52 2.14 11.14
C VAL A 192 30.32 2.85 10.51
N ASP A 193 30.54 3.95 9.80
CA ASP A 193 29.49 4.61 9.03
C ASP A 193 28.82 3.51 8.19
N LEU A 194 27.55 3.22 8.47
CA LEU A 194 26.91 2.01 7.94
C LEU A 194 26.09 2.35 6.70
N LEU A 195 25.66 3.59 6.49
CA LEU A 195 24.74 3.89 5.39
C LEU A 195 25.50 3.95 4.06
N MET A 196 25.06 3.15 3.08
CA MET A 196 25.67 3.05 1.74
C MET A 196 27.13 2.56 1.72
N THR A 197 27.64 1.91 2.77
CA THR A 197 29.06 1.50 2.83
C THR A 197 29.38 0.21 2.11
N THR A 198 28.51 -0.27 1.23
CA THR A 198 28.68 -1.55 0.56
C THR A 198 29.63 -1.50 -0.65
N HIS A 199 30.20 -0.33 -0.97
CA HIS A 199 31.36 -0.18 -1.87
C HIS A 199 32.68 -0.13 -1.09
N ILE A 200 32.93 -1.07 -0.17
CA ILE A 200 34.22 -1.16 0.56
C ILE A 200 35.38 -1.55 -0.37
N ASN A 201 35.11 -2.06 -1.58
CA ASN A 201 36.13 -2.57 -2.51
C ASN A 201 36.27 -1.79 -3.84
N ASP A 202 35.55 -0.69 -4.02
CA ASP A 202 35.72 0.21 -5.18
C ASP A 202 36.25 1.57 -4.71
N ASP A 203 37.10 2.22 -5.49
CA ASP A 203 37.53 3.63 -5.32
C ASP A 203 36.35 4.65 -5.33
N ASN A 204 35.11 4.17 -5.41
CA ASN A 204 33.85 4.91 -5.40
C ASN A 204 33.13 4.92 -4.03
N GLN A 205 33.87 5.01 -2.91
CA GLN A 205 33.22 5.32 -1.64
C GLN A 205 32.48 6.66 -1.73
N THR A 206 31.17 6.62 -1.48
CA THR A 206 30.38 7.85 -1.31
C THR A 206 30.86 8.59 -0.08
N LYS A 207 31.66 9.65 -0.28
CA LYS A 207 32.27 10.48 0.78
C LYS A 207 31.28 11.02 1.83
N ASP A 208 30.01 11.17 1.48
CA ASP A 208 28.94 11.56 2.41
C ASP A 208 27.61 10.91 2.00
N PRO A 209 27.16 9.85 2.71
CA PRO A 209 25.91 9.16 2.43
C PRO A 209 24.69 9.86 3.05
N TYR A 210 24.88 10.92 3.84
CA TYR A 210 23.83 11.56 4.65
C TYR A 210 23.38 12.92 4.10
N SER A 211 24.33 13.77 3.70
CA SER A 211 23.99 15.13 3.29
C SER A 211 23.23 15.13 1.98
N PHE A 212 22.13 15.90 1.95
CA PHE A 212 21.34 16.17 0.76
C PHE A 212 20.81 14.92 0.03
N ARG A 213 20.60 13.81 0.76
CA ARG A 213 20.12 12.55 0.18
C ARG A 213 18.82 12.12 0.85
N ILE A 214 17.89 11.62 0.02
CA ILE A 214 16.66 11.02 0.49
C ILE A 214 16.45 9.68 -0.21
N SER A 215 15.94 8.70 0.53
CA SER A 215 15.44 7.45 -0.02
C SER A 215 13.92 7.49 -0.03
N ILE A 216 13.32 7.19 -1.18
CA ILE A 216 11.89 7.18 -1.38
C ILE A 216 11.49 5.73 -1.64
N VAL A 217 10.71 5.17 -0.72
CA VAL A 217 10.29 3.77 -0.76
C VAL A 217 8.84 3.68 -1.18
N LEU A 218 8.55 2.90 -2.22
CA LEU A 218 7.20 2.70 -2.75
C LEU A 218 6.84 1.20 -2.81
N PRO A 219 5.57 0.83 -2.60
CA PRO A 219 5.11 -0.52 -2.87
C PRO A 219 5.11 -0.79 -4.38
N SER A 220 5.77 -1.87 -4.78
CA SER A 220 5.78 -2.34 -6.18
C SER A 220 4.43 -2.85 -6.69
N GLY A 221 3.51 -3.22 -5.79
CA GLY A 221 2.28 -3.93 -6.12
C GLY A 221 2.44 -5.44 -6.31
N PHE A 222 3.61 -6.01 -5.98
CA PHE A 222 3.89 -7.45 -6.04
C PHE A 222 4.23 -8.05 -4.67
N LEU A 223 4.07 -9.37 -4.58
CA LEU A 223 4.43 -10.25 -3.47
C LEU A 223 5.55 -11.18 -3.91
N THR A 224 6.49 -11.41 -3.01
CA THR A 224 7.56 -12.38 -3.22
C THR A 224 7.85 -13.06 -1.89
N ASP A 225 7.98 -14.38 -1.90
CA ASP A 225 8.55 -15.10 -0.75
C ASP A 225 10.07 -15.06 -0.88
N PHE A 226 10.72 -14.23 -0.08
CA PHE A 226 12.17 -14.02 -0.15
C PHE A 226 12.99 -15.18 0.46
N ASN A 227 12.36 -16.16 1.13
CA ASN A 227 13.07 -17.33 1.65
C ASN A 227 13.16 -18.47 0.63
N SER A 228 12.38 -18.40 -0.45
CA SER A 228 12.34 -19.42 -1.48
C SER A 228 13.23 -19.03 -2.67
N VAL A 229 14.19 -19.89 -3.02
CA VAL A 229 15.10 -19.69 -4.15
C VAL A 229 14.35 -19.63 -5.49
N ASN A 230 13.19 -20.30 -5.58
CA ASN A 230 12.35 -20.35 -6.79
C ASN A 230 11.02 -19.61 -6.60
N SER A 231 11.05 -18.51 -5.84
CA SER A 231 9.86 -17.72 -5.56
C SER A 231 9.28 -17.11 -6.83
N VAL A 232 8.03 -17.45 -7.13
CA VAL A 232 7.29 -16.82 -8.22
C VAL A 232 6.73 -15.49 -7.73
N ILE A 233 7.05 -14.40 -8.43
CA ILE A 233 6.48 -13.09 -8.15
C ILE A 233 4.96 -13.16 -8.38
N LYS A 234 4.19 -12.84 -7.33
CA LYS A 234 2.74 -12.83 -7.37
C LYS A 234 2.22 -11.40 -7.34
N GLU A 235 1.10 -11.18 -8.01
CA GLU A 235 0.38 -9.92 -7.90
C GLU A 235 -0.31 -9.79 -6.54
N ARG A 236 -0.26 -8.59 -5.96
CA ARG A 236 -1.04 -8.25 -4.77
C ARG A 236 -2.54 -8.20 -5.05
N THR A 237 -3.35 -8.13 -4.00
CA THR A 237 -4.79 -7.88 -4.18
C THR A 237 -5.04 -6.44 -4.65
N TRP A 238 -4.29 -5.48 -4.11
CA TRP A 238 -4.43 -4.04 -4.40
C TRP A 238 -3.14 -3.38 -4.96
N SER A 239 -3.15 -2.05 -5.11
CA SER A 239 -2.06 -1.24 -5.67
C SER A 239 -1.77 -1.54 -7.15
N THR A 240 -2.82 -1.81 -7.94
CA THR A 240 -2.66 -2.25 -9.35
C THR A 240 -1.95 -1.21 -10.24
N ARG A 241 -2.11 0.10 -10.00
CA ARG A 241 -1.43 1.12 -10.83
C ARG A 241 0.09 1.01 -10.72
N PHE A 242 0.61 0.70 -9.54
CA PHE A 242 2.05 0.55 -9.32
C PHE A 242 2.67 -0.68 -10.01
N ARG A 243 1.87 -1.58 -10.58
CA ARG A 243 2.38 -2.66 -11.45
C ARG A 243 2.65 -2.19 -12.88
N ASN A 244 1.99 -1.12 -13.31
CA ASN A 244 2.14 -0.59 -14.66
C ASN A 244 3.45 0.21 -14.79
N LEU A 245 4.32 -0.20 -15.72
CA LEU A 245 5.63 0.42 -15.94
C LEU A 245 5.53 1.89 -16.39
N ASP A 246 4.56 2.25 -17.21
CA ASP A 246 4.37 3.64 -17.64
C ASP A 246 3.91 4.52 -16.47
N PHE A 247 3.07 3.97 -15.59
CA PHE A 247 2.70 4.66 -14.36
C PHE A 247 3.89 4.80 -13.40
N ARG A 248 4.76 3.80 -13.28
CA ARG A 248 6.02 3.94 -12.50
C ARG A 248 6.92 5.04 -13.05
N ARG A 249 7.10 5.11 -14.37
CA ARG A 249 7.87 6.19 -15.02
C ARG A 249 7.27 7.56 -14.73
N LEU A 250 5.94 7.68 -14.75
CA LEU A 250 5.25 8.90 -14.38
C LEU A 250 5.51 9.27 -12.91
N VAL A 251 5.40 8.30 -12.00
CA VAL A 251 5.66 8.49 -10.56
C VAL A 251 7.09 8.97 -10.33
N GLU A 252 8.07 8.29 -10.92
CA GLU A 252 9.48 8.65 -10.80
C GLU A 252 9.76 10.04 -11.37
N LYS A 253 9.18 10.37 -12.52
CA LYS A 253 9.29 11.71 -13.12
C LYS A 253 8.74 12.78 -12.18
N ILE A 254 7.55 12.57 -11.61
CA ILE A 254 6.93 13.51 -10.66
C ILE A 254 7.83 13.68 -9.43
N ILE A 255 8.30 12.57 -8.84
CA ILE A 255 9.20 12.62 -7.69
C ILE A 255 10.43 13.47 -7.98
N ILE A 256 11.08 13.27 -9.13
CA ILE A 256 12.28 14.03 -9.52
C ILE A 256 11.96 15.51 -9.73
N GLN A 257 10.82 15.83 -10.35
CA GLN A 257 10.40 17.21 -10.62
C GLN A 257 10.04 18.00 -9.35
N GLU A 258 9.43 17.33 -8.38
CA GLU A 258 9.01 17.96 -7.11
C GLU A 258 10.13 18.00 -6.07
N THR A 259 11.16 17.16 -6.22
CA THR A 259 12.31 17.17 -5.31
C THR A 259 13.17 18.41 -5.57
N PRO A 260 13.56 19.18 -4.53
CA PRO A 260 14.45 20.33 -4.71
C PRO A 260 15.77 19.95 -5.38
N ALA A 261 16.27 20.77 -6.29
CA ALA A 261 17.46 20.46 -7.11
C ALA A 261 18.74 20.13 -6.33
N HIS A 262 18.86 20.62 -5.09
CA HIS A 262 20.02 20.35 -4.24
C HIS A 262 19.89 19.03 -3.45
N ILE A 263 18.74 18.36 -3.51
CA ILE A 263 18.50 17.06 -2.87
C ILE A 263 18.59 15.96 -3.92
N LEU A 264 19.28 14.87 -3.60
CA LEU A 264 19.41 13.68 -4.42
C LEU A 264 18.40 12.62 -3.97
N PRO A 265 17.27 12.43 -4.69
CA PRO A 265 16.34 11.35 -4.40
C PRO A 265 16.83 10.02 -5.00
N ARG A 266 16.69 8.93 -4.24
CA ARG A 266 16.79 7.56 -4.74
C ARG A 266 15.46 6.86 -4.52
N ILE A 267 14.95 6.20 -5.56
CA ILE A 267 13.59 5.64 -5.59
C ILE A 267 13.70 4.12 -5.56
N TYR A 268 13.03 3.48 -4.60
CA TYR A 268 13.05 2.04 -4.40
C TYR A 268 11.62 1.48 -4.44
N TRP A 269 11.33 0.67 -5.46
CA TRP A 269 10.09 -0.11 -5.53
C TRP A 269 10.27 -1.46 -4.82
N LEU A 270 9.59 -1.69 -3.70
CA LEU A 270 9.74 -2.90 -2.89
C LEU A 270 8.57 -3.86 -3.04
N HIS A 271 8.87 -5.15 -3.07
CA HIS A 271 7.87 -6.21 -3.00
C HIS A 271 7.47 -6.41 -1.54
N ALA A 272 6.20 -6.73 -1.30
CA ALA A 272 5.77 -7.21 0.00
C ALA A 272 6.24 -8.67 0.17
N ASN A 273 6.63 -9.05 1.38
CA ASN A 273 7.00 -10.43 1.67
C ASN A 273 5.75 -11.27 1.92
N SER A 274 5.64 -12.42 1.28
CA SER A 274 4.61 -13.42 1.60
C SER A 274 5.12 -14.56 2.49
N GLY A 275 6.43 -14.66 2.68
CA GLY A 275 7.07 -15.68 3.52
C GLY A 275 7.35 -15.17 4.94
N ILE A 276 8.25 -15.87 5.64
CA ILE A 276 8.73 -15.46 6.97
C ILE A 276 9.67 -14.25 6.82
N ASP A 277 9.39 -13.16 7.53
CA ASP A 277 10.31 -12.02 7.56
C ASP A 277 11.58 -12.38 8.35
N ASN A 278 12.74 -12.10 7.75
CA ASN A 278 14.03 -12.18 8.42
C ASN A 278 14.73 -10.80 8.43
N PRO A 279 15.71 -10.56 9.32
CA PRO A 279 16.37 -9.25 9.43
C PRO A 279 17.07 -8.79 8.14
N THR A 280 17.33 -9.72 7.22
CA THR A 280 18.02 -9.49 5.95
C THR A 280 17.09 -9.46 4.75
N THR A 281 15.77 -9.43 4.94
CA THR A 281 14.81 -9.44 3.83
C THR A 281 14.66 -8.03 3.24
N PRO A 282 14.92 -7.81 1.93
CA PRO A 282 14.67 -6.53 1.25
C PRO A 282 13.18 -6.34 0.93
N SER A 283 12.30 -6.52 1.92
CA SER A 283 10.85 -6.41 1.75
C SER A 283 10.28 -5.11 2.29
N LEU A 284 9.12 -4.73 1.75
CA LEU A 284 8.36 -3.59 2.24
C LEU A 284 7.91 -3.78 3.69
N ASN A 285 7.44 -4.97 4.07
CA ASN A 285 7.00 -5.29 5.43
C ASN A 285 8.13 -5.10 6.44
N ARG A 286 9.35 -5.56 6.09
CA ARG A 286 10.52 -5.41 6.94
C ARG A 286 10.90 -3.95 7.08
N PHE A 287 10.92 -3.20 5.98
CA PHE A 287 11.17 -1.76 5.99
C PHE A 287 10.17 -1.01 6.88
N GLU A 288 8.87 -1.25 6.71
CA GLU A 288 7.81 -0.60 7.51
C GLU A 288 8.00 -0.87 9.00
N THR A 289 8.34 -2.11 9.37
CA THR A 289 8.58 -2.51 10.76
C THR A 289 9.74 -1.73 11.36
N VAL A 290 10.94 -1.77 10.75
CA VAL A 290 12.12 -1.08 11.30
C VAL A 290 12.01 0.44 11.23
N TYR A 291 11.31 0.97 10.23
CA TYR A 291 11.08 2.40 10.09
C TYR A 291 10.15 2.93 11.19
N ARG A 292 9.08 2.18 11.50
CA ARG A 292 8.19 2.50 12.62
C ARG A 292 8.93 2.43 13.96
N GLU A 293 9.66 1.35 14.23
CA GLU A 293 10.46 1.18 15.45
C GLU A 293 11.45 2.33 15.65
N TRP A 294 12.13 2.75 14.59
CA TRP A 294 13.05 3.89 14.64
C TRP A 294 12.33 5.22 14.93
N LEU A 295 11.18 5.48 14.30
CA LEU A 295 10.40 6.70 14.56
C LEU A 295 9.87 6.76 16.00
N GLU A 296 9.37 5.64 16.52
CA GLU A 296 8.91 5.52 17.91
C GLU A 296 10.08 5.81 18.86
N ALA A 297 11.23 5.15 18.67
CA ALA A 297 12.43 5.36 19.47
C ALA A 297 12.98 6.80 19.38
N LYS A 298 12.85 7.46 18.21
CA LYS A 298 13.31 8.85 18.01
C LYS A 298 12.46 9.86 18.79
N THR A 299 11.15 9.62 18.90
CA THR A 299 10.18 10.58 19.44
C THR A 299 9.90 10.40 20.93
N ASP A 300 10.17 9.23 21.49
CA ASP A 300 9.99 8.96 22.91
C ASP A 300 11.23 9.35 23.73
N ALA A 301 11.05 10.34 24.61
CA ALA A 301 12.11 10.80 25.52
C ALA A 301 12.51 9.77 26.59
N SER A 302 11.68 8.74 26.82
CA SER A 302 11.92 7.71 27.84
C SER A 302 12.81 6.56 27.34
N VAL A 303 13.05 6.48 26.02
CA VAL A 303 13.85 5.42 25.41
C VAL A 303 15.33 5.63 25.70
N THR A 304 16.03 4.55 26.06
CA THR A 304 17.47 4.61 26.31
C THR A 304 18.23 4.91 25.02
N GLU A 305 19.35 5.63 25.13
CA GLU A 305 20.22 5.95 23.99
C GLU A 305 20.65 4.69 23.22
N SER A 306 20.95 3.60 23.94
CA SER A 306 21.28 2.30 23.34
C SER A 306 20.15 1.70 22.50
N ALA A 307 18.90 1.84 22.93
CA ALA A 307 17.74 1.33 22.20
C ALA A 307 17.47 2.17 20.94
N TYR A 308 17.64 3.49 21.02
CA TYR A 308 17.57 4.37 19.86
C TYR A 308 18.64 4.04 18.82
N ILE A 309 19.91 3.87 19.25
CA ILE A 309 21.02 3.50 18.36
C ILE A 309 20.73 2.15 17.67
N ASN A 310 20.30 1.14 18.43
CA ASN A 310 19.94 -0.16 17.86
C ASN A 310 18.83 -0.04 16.80
N ALA A 311 17.79 0.77 17.04
CA ALA A 311 16.72 0.99 16.06
C ALA A 311 17.23 1.71 14.80
N GLN A 312 18.09 2.71 14.98
CA GLN A 312 18.74 3.44 13.89
C GLN A 312 19.62 2.52 13.04
N GLU A 313 20.48 1.71 13.65
CA GLU A 313 21.34 0.75 12.96
C GLU A 313 20.54 -0.32 12.22
N ASN A 314 19.42 -0.78 12.81
CA ASN A 314 18.52 -1.72 12.16
C ASN A 314 17.91 -1.14 10.88
N LEU A 315 17.45 0.11 10.91
CA LEU A 315 16.91 0.79 9.73
C LEU A 315 18.00 1.01 8.67
N VAL A 316 19.18 1.48 9.06
CA VAL A 316 20.32 1.66 8.15
C VAL A 316 20.70 0.34 7.48
N ARG A 317 20.77 -0.76 8.25
CA ARG A 317 21.07 -2.10 7.73
C ARG A 317 20.03 -2.54 6.69
N VAL A 318 18.74 -2.38 6.97
CA VAL A 318 17.68 -2.75 6.01
C VAL A 318 17.75 -1.89 4.75
N LEU A 319 18.02 -0.59 4.88
CA LEU A 319 18.21 0.30 3.72
C LEU A 319 19.39 -0.15 2.86
N ASN A 320 20.54 -0.50 3.44
CA ASN A 320 21.68 -0.99 2.67
C ASN A 320 21.35 -2.26 1.90
N ILE A 321 20.61 -3.19 2.53
CA ILE A 321 20.20 -4.43 1.87
C ILE A 321 19.26 -4.12 0.70
N ILE A 322 18.30 -3.20 0.88
CA ILE A 322 17.44 -2.72 -0.23
C ILE A 322 18.28 -2.15 -1.37
N ILE A 323 19.26 -1.30 -1.04
CA ILE A 323 20.13 -0.64 -2.01
C ILE A 323 20.98 -1.63 -2.80
N GLN A 324 21.47 -2.70 -2.17
CA GLN A 324 22.29 -3.73 -2.82
C GLN A 324 21.51 -4.66 -3.74
N ASN A 325 20.20 -4.81 -3.53
CA ASN A 325 19.37 -5.79 -4.23
C ASN A 325 18.51 -5.17 -5.36
N GLN A 326 18.80 -3.93 -5.76
CA GLN A 326 18.17 -3.26 -6.91
C GLN A 326 19.15 -3.06 -8.07
#